data_AF-A0A929VNK1-F1
#
_entry.id   AF-A0A929VNK1-F1
#
_cell.length_a   1.000
_cell.length_b   1.000
_cell.length_c   1.000
_cell.angle_alpha   90.00
_cell.angle_beta   90.00
_cell.angle_gamma   90.00
#
_symmetry.space_group_name_H-M   'P 1'
#
loop_
_entity.id
_entity.type
_entity.pdbx_description
1 polymer ?
#
loop_
_entity_poly.entity_id
_entity_poly.type
_entity_poly.pdbx_seq_one_letter_code
_entity_poly.pdbx_strand_id
1 'polypeptide(L)'
;MKVILIKDVKSFGKAGELVNAKTGYARNFLIPNGLAKEATKENLEIWEKEQAELKRIEAENIKNAKELKDVLENLEVVIKTKTGNGDKLFGSITSQDISDALKKQHKIEIDKRKIELKENIKSLCTLTVPV
;
A
#
# COMPACT_ATOMS: atom_id res chain seq x y z
N MET A 1 -28.32 -13.18 -13.03
CA MET A 1 -28.61 -13.19 -11.58
C MET A 1 -27.43 -12.50 -10.91
N LYS A 2 -27.69 -11.47 -10.10
CA LYS A 2 -26.62 -10.78 -9.38
C LYS A 2 -26.21 -11.59 -8.16
N VAL A 3 -24.92 -11.81 -8.01
CA VAL A 3 -24.35 -12.50 -6.85
C VAL A 3 -23.13 -11.74 -6.36
N ILE A 4 -22.88 -11.80 -5.06
CA ILE A 4 -21.71 -11.20 -4.42
C ILE A 4 -20.73 -12.35 -4.18
N LEU A 5 -19.54 -12.28 -4.77
CA LEU A 5 -18.52 -13.31 -4.57
C LEU A 5 -17.99 -13.25 -3.14
N ILE A 6 -17.90 -14.41 -2.48
CA ILE A 6 -17.25 -14.56 -1.17
C ILE A 6 -15.77 -14.91 -1.36
N LYS A 7 -15.45 -15.62 -2.43
CA LYS A 7 -14.11 -16.11 -2.77
C LYS A 7 -13.75 -15.74 -4.19
N ASP A 8 -12.46 -15.68 -4.47
CA ASP A 8 -11.95 -15.50 -5.82
C ASP A 8 -12.41 -16.65 -6.71
N VAL A 9 -13.02 -16.31 -7.85
CA VAL A 9 -13.44 -17.29 -8.85
C VAL A 9 -12.71 -17.00 -10.15
N LYS A 10 -11.87 -17.96 -10.55
CA LYS A 10 -11.07 -17.86 -11.78
C LYS A 10 -11.99 -17.58 -12.97
N SER A 11 -11.72 -16.47 -13.68
CA SER A 11 -12.51 -15.97 -14.83
C SER A 11 -13.84 -15.28 -14.50
N PHE A 12 -14.20 -15.11 -13.22
CA PHE A 12 -15.48 -14.51 -12.84
C PHE A 12 -15.36 -13.24 -11.99
N GLY A 13 -14.37 -13.17 -11.09
CA GLY A 13 -14.11 -11.98 -10.27
C GLY A 13 -13.35 -12.30 -8.99
N LYS A 14 -13.05 -11.25 -8.22
CA LYS A 14 -12.44 -11.36 -6.89
C LYS A 14 -13.50 -11.45 -5.78
N ALA A 15 -13.07 -11.92 -4.62
CA ALA A 15 -13.86 -11.89 -3.39
C ALA A 15 -14.34 -10.46 -3.10
N GLY A 16 -15.62 -10.33 -2.72
CA GLY A 16 -16.25 -9.05 -2.44
C GLY A 16 -16.77 -8.32 -3.68
N GLU A 17 -16.65 -8.86 -4.90
CA GLU A 17 -17.19 -8.21 -6.10
C GLU A 17 -18.65 -8.60 -6.36
N LEU A 18 -19.47 -7.61 -6.75
CA LEU A 18 -20.82 -7.82 -7.26
C LEU A 18 -20.75 -8.17 -8.75
N VAL A 19 -21.11 -9.41 -9.08
CA VAL A 19 -20.99 -9.95 -10.44
C VAL A 19 -22.34 -10.44 -10.96
N ASN A 20 -22.55 -10.32 -12.26
CA ASN A 20 -23.76 -10.85 -12.90
C ASN A 20 -23.49 -12.26 -13.46
N ALA A 21 -23.92 -13.27 -12.73
CA ALA A 21 -23.79 -14.67 -13.11
C ALA A 21 -25.00 -15.19 -13.89
N LYS A 22 -24.74 -16.14 -14.80
CA LYS A 22 -25.79 -16.96 -15.40
C LYS A 22 -26.53 -17.69 -14.27
N THR A 23 -27.86 -17.65 -14.27
CA THR A 23 -28.69 -18.15 -13.17
C THR A 23 -28.38 -19.61 -12.81
N GLY A 24 -28.15 -20.47 -13.80
CA GLY A 24 -27.76 -21.87 -13.55
C GLY A 24 -26.38 -22.01 -12.90
N TYR A 25 -25.39 -21.20 -13.32
CA TYR A 25 -24.06 -21.21 -12.73
C TYR A 25 -24.07 -20.67 -11.28
N ALA A 26 -24.85 -19.63 -11.02
CA ALA A 26 -25.04 -19.09 -9.68
C ALA A 26 -25.67 -20.11 -8.72
N ARG A 27 -26.82 -20.69 -9.09
CA ARG A 27 -27.57 -21.59 -8.20
C ARG A 27 -26.97 -22.99 -8.06
N ASN A 28 -26.37 -23.53 -9.12
CA ASN A 28 -25.89 -24.91 -9.10
C ASN A 28 -24.41 -25.02 -8.71
N PHE A 29 -23.63 -23.95 -8.89
CA PHE A 29 -22.19 -23.98 -8.66
C PHE A 29 -21.74 -22.94 -7.63
N LEU A 30 -22.00 -21.65 -7.83
CA LEU A 30 -21.43 -20.61 -6.97
C LEU A 30 -22.00 -20.60 -5.54
N ILE A 31 -23.33 -20.68 -5.39
CA ILE A 31 -23.99 -20.63 -4.08
C ILE A 31 -23.76 -21.91 -3.28
N PRO A 32 -23.95 -23.13 -3.83
CA PRO A 32 -23.78 -24.38 -3.07
C PRO A 32 -22.33 -24.62 -2.64
N ASN A 33 -21.35 -24.18 -3.43
CA ASN A 33 -19.93 -24.28 -3.08
C ASN A 33 -19.45 -23.15 -2.16
N GLY A 34 -20.34 -22.25 -1.71
CA GLY A 34 -19.98 -21.13 -0.84
C GLY A 34 -19.03 -20.12 -1.50
N LEU A 35 -19.04 -20.04 -2.84
CA LEU A 35 -18.23 -19.10 -3.62
C LEU A 35 -18.92 -17.76 -3.81
N ALA A 36 -20.26 -17.71 -3.73
CA ALA A 36 -21.04 -16.49 -3.84
C ALA A 36 -22.32 -16.52 -3.00
N LYS A 37 -22.81 -15.33 -2.63
CA LYS A 37 -24.15 -15.11 -2.05
C LYS A 37 -25.06 -14.45 -3.07
N GLU A 38 -26.35 -14.72 -2.97
CA GLU A 38 -27.35 -13.98 -3.75
C GLU A 38 -27.37 -12.51 -3.34
N ALA A 39 -27.39 -11.61 -4.33
CA ALA A 39 -27.52 -10.18 -4.11
C ALA A 39 -28.98 -9.81 -3.79
N THR A 40 -29.47 -10.29 -2.65
CA THR A 40 -30.74 -9.83 -2.06
C THR A 40 -30.60 -8.37 -1.62
N LYS A 41 -31.73 -7.68 -1.40
CA LYS A 41 -31.72 -6.27 -0.96
C LYS A 41 -30.90 -6.08 0.33
N GLU A 42 -31.06 -6.98 1.28
CA GLU A 42 -30.31 -6.96 2.55
C GLU A 42 -28.80 -7.17 2.34
N ASN A 43 -28.41 -8.16 1.54
CA ASN A 43 -26.99 -8.41 1.25
C ASN A 43 -26.35 -7.26 0.44
N LEU A 44 -27.12 -6.60 -0.42
CA LEU A 44 -26.68 -5.44 -1.18
C LEU A 44 -26.41 -4.25 -0.25
N GLU A 45 -27.31 -3.97 0.71
CA GLU A 45 -27.12 -2.89 1.67
C GLU A 45 -25.90 -3.11 2.58
N ILE A 46 -25.65 -4.36 3.00
CA ILE A 46 -24.44 -4.72 3.76
C ILE A 46 -23.19 -4.50 2.90
N TRP A 47 -23.20 -4.99 1.66
CA TRP A 47 -22.09 -4.82 0.73
C TRP A 47 -21.79 -3.35 0.43
N GLU A 48 -22.81 -2.53 0.22
CA GLU A 48 -22.64 -1.08 -0.01
C GLU A 48 -22.01 -0.38 1.20
N LYS A 49 -22.39 -0.75 2.43
CA LYS A 49 -21.76 -0.22 3.65
C LYS A 49 -20.29 -0.63 3.76
N GLU A 50 -19.98 -1.90 3.50
CA GLU A 50 -18.60 -2.38 3.51
C GLU A 50 -17.75 -1.67 2.44
N GLN A 51 -18.28 -1.52 1.22
CA GLN A 51 -17.60 -0.79 0.15
C GLN A 51 -17.42 0.71 0.46
N ALA A 52 -18.42 1.35 1.09
CA ALA A 52 -18.31 2.73 1.51
C ALA A 52 -17.22 2.91 2.57
N GLU A 53 -17.12 1.99 3.53
CA GLU A 53 -16.09 2.01 4.57
C GLU A 53 -14.69 1.79 3.97
N LEU A 54 -14.54 0.80 3.09
CA LEU A 54 -13.27 0.57 2.39
C LEU A 54 -12.85 1.80 1.57
N LYS A 55 -13.78 2.45 0.88
CA LYS A 55 -13.51 3.70 0.16
C LYS A 55 -13.11 4.83 1.09
N ARG A 56 -13.72 4.93 2.28
CA ARG A 56 -13.38 5.93 3.28
C ARG A 56 -11.95 5.73 3.79
N ILE A 57 -11.60 4.50 4.16
CA ILE A 57 -10.26 4.13 4.60
C ILE A 57 -9.24 4.41 3.50
N GLU A 58 -9.55 4.03 2.26
CA GLU A 58 -8.67 4.30 1.11
C GLU A 58 -8.48 5.81 0.88
N ALA A 59 -9.56 6.60 0.96
CA ALA A 59 -9.48 8.05 0.82
C ALA A 59 -8.66 8.69 1.94
N GLU A 60 -8.79 8.20 3.17
CA GLU A 60 -7.99 8.64 4.32
C GLU A 60 -6.50 8.28 4.14
N ASN A 61 -6.20 7.05 3.69
CA ASN A 61 -4.85 6.62 3.38
C ASN A 61 -4.22 7.46 2.27
N ILE A 62 -4.97 7.75 1.19
CA ILE A 62 -4.51 8.62 0.11
C ILE A 62 -4.26 10.04 0.61
N LYS A 63 -5.14 10.57 1.47
CA LYS A 63 -4.95 11.89 2.07
C LYS A 63 -3.69 11.93 2.93
N ASN A 64 -3.53 10.98 3.85
CA ASN A 64 -2.36 10.88 4.71
C ASN A 64 -1.06 10.70 3.89
N ALA A 65 -1.11 9.94 2.79
CA ALA A 65 0.02 9.77 1.89
C ALA A 65 0.38 11.05 1.13
N LYS A 66 -0.62 11.85 0.71
CA LYS A 66 -0.38 13.16 0.07
C LYS A 66 0.22 14.16 1.06
N GLU A 67 -0.33 14.24 2.26
CA GLU A 67 0.22 15.11 3.32
C GLU A 67 1.66 14.72 3.66
N LEU A 68 1.94 13.42 3.77
CA LEU A 68 3.31 12.93 3.98
C LEU A 68 4.24 13.27 2.81
N LYS A 69 3.75 13.16 1.57
CA LYS A 69 4.52 13.54 0.37
C LYS A 69 4.92 15.02 0.43
N ASP A 70 3.98 15.91 0.68
CA ASP A 70 4.24 17.37 0.70
C ASP A 70 5.26 17.74 1.79
N VAL A 71 5.20 17.03 2.92
CA VAL A 71 6.19 17.17 4.01
C VAL A 71 7.56 16.66 3.55
N LEU A 72 7.65 15.47 2.94
CA LEU A 72 8.91 14.88 2.50
C LEU A 72 9.58 15.64 1.35
N GLU A 73 8.81 16.24 0.45
CA GLU A 73 9.33 16.98 -0.71
C GLU A 73 10.11 18.23 -0.29
N ASN A 74 9.77 18.83 0.86
CA ASN A 74 10.45 20.01 1.40
C ASN A 74 11.52 19.66 2.45
N LEU A 75 11.74 18.38 2.73
CA LEU A 75 12.64 17.95 3.80
C LEU A 75 13.98 17.48 3.26
N GLU A 76 15.04 18.10 3.77
CA GLU A 76 16.40 17.62 3.60
C GLU A 76 16.82 16.79 4.82
N VAL A 77 17.42 15.63 4.56
CA VAL A 77 17.93 14.73 5.61
C VAL A 77 19.45 14.73 5.54
N VAL A 78 20.11 15.22 6.59
CA VAL A 78 21.57 15.33 6.63
C VAL A 78 22.16 14.23 7.49
N ILE A 79 22.81 13.25 6.87
CA ILE A 79 23.45 12.14 7.58
C ILE A 79 24.95 12.41 7.69
N LYS A 80 25.43 12.69 8.91
CA LYS A 80 26.85 12.92 9.19
C LYS A 80 27.54 11.59 9.49
N THR A 81 28.62 11.28 8.76
CA THR A 81 29.38 10.03 8.91
C THR A 81 30.87 10.27 8.65
N LYS A 82 31.72 9.36 9.12
CA LYS A 82 33.18 9.45 8.94
C LYS A 82 33.56 8.98 7.54
N THR A 83 34.36 9.80 6.85
CA THR A 83 34.93 9.52 5.54
C THR A 83 36.37 9.05 5.65
N GLY A 84 36.79 8.17 4.76
CA GLY A 84 38.19 7.79 4.57
C GLY A 84 38.87 8.66 3.51
N ASN A 85 40.08 8.27 3.07
CA ASN A 85 40.78 8.96 1.98
C ASN A 85 40.00 8.85 0.66
N GLY A 86 39.67 9.99 0.04
CA GLY A 86 39.06 10.08 -1.30
C GLY A 86 37.54 10.00 -1.33
N ASP A 87 36.83 10.75 -0.48
CA ASP A 87 35.37 10.92 -0.45
C ASP A 87 34.54 9.64 -0.31
N LYS A 88 35.20 8.52 0.02
CA LYS A 88 34.57 7.23 0.31
C LYS A 88 34.25 7.13 1.80
N LEU A 89 33.07 6.58 2.08
CA LEU A 89 32.59 6.30 3.43
C LEU A 89 33.26 5.04 3.98
N PHE A 90 33.53 5.01 5.30
CA PHE A 90 34.04 3.80 5.98
C PHE A 90 33.02 2.64 6.01
N GLY A 91 31.77 2.91 5.63
CA GLY A 91 30.69 1.94 5.49
C GLY A 91 29.74 2.35 4.36
N SER A 92 28.53 1.80 4.37
CA SER A 92 27.49 2.18 3.43
C SER A 92 26.25 2.66 4.16
N ILE A 93 25.67 3.78 3.73
CA ILE A 93 24.37 4.25 4.24
C ILE A 93 23.27 3.45 3.54
N THR A 94 22.42 2.84 4.35
CA THR A 94 21.31 1.98 3.91
C THR A 94 19.97 2.69 4.09
N SER A 95 18.88 2.12 3.54
CA SER A 95 17.52 2.61 3.78
C SER A 95 17.16 2.66 5.28
N GLN A 96 17.77 1.80 6.11
CA GLN A 96 17.56 1.81 7.55
C GLN A 96 18.18 3.06 8.20
N ASP A 97 19.39 3.43 7.81
CA ASP A 97 20.06 4.63 8.31
C ASP A 97 19.29 5.91 7.92
N ILE A 98 18.69 5.92 6.72
CA ILE A 98 17.85 7.03 6.23
C ILE A 98 16.56 7.12 7.05
N SER A 99 15.87 5.99 7.28
CA SER A 99 14.70 5.90 8.15
C SER A 99 15.00 6.39 9.57
N ASP A 100 16.12 5.96 10.15
CA ASP A 100 16.53 6.37 11.49
C ASP A 100 16.89 7.87 11.55
N ALA A 101 17.52 8.40 10.49
CA ALA A 101 17.82 9.81 10.37
C ALA A 101 16.54 10.67 10.25
N LEU A 102 15.57 10.24 9.44
CA LEU A 102 14.25 10.86 9.34
C LEU A 102 13.52 10.89 10.69
N LYS A 103 13.56 9.78 11.42
CA LYS A 103 12.95 9.68 12.75
C LYS A 103 13.63 10.58 13.78
N LYS A 104 14.96 10.69 13.74
CA LYS A 104 15.72 11.53 14.68
C LYS A 104 15.61 13.02 14.39
N GLN A 105 15.65 13.41 13.12
CA GLN A 105 15.70 14.82 12.72
C GLN A 105 14.30 15.43 12.64
N HIS A 106 13.35 14.69 12.05
CA HIS A 106 12.04 15.21 11.68
C HIS A 106 10.89 14.53 12.43
N LYS A 107 11.18 13.53 13.26
CA LYS A 107 10.19 12.71 14.00
C LYS A 107 9.18 12.00 13.08
N ILE A 108 9.56 11.78 11.82
CA ILE A 108 8.75 11.06 10.84
C ILE A 108 9.20 9.61 10.83
N GLU A 109 8.27 8.70 11.07
CA GLU A 109 8.52 7.26 11.00
C GLU A 109 8.11 6.73 9.63
N ILE A 110 9.11 6.35 8.83
CA ILE A 110 8.92 5.74 7.51
C ILE A 110 9.49 4.33 7.54
N ASP A 111 8.71 3.35 7.10
CA ASP A 111 9.22 2.00 6.97
C ASP A 111 10.30 1.96 5.88
N LYS A 112 11.45 1.33 6.18
CA LYS A 112 12.57 1.16 5.26
C LYS A 112 12.19 0.54 3.91
N ARG A 113 11.08 -0.21 3.82
CA ARG A 113 10.55 -0.79 2.58
C ARG A 113 9.94 0.24 1.64
N LYS A 114 9.54 1.39 2.16
CA LYS A 114 9.06 2.52 1.34
C LYS A 114 10.21 3.30 0.72
N ILE A 115 11.42 3.22 1.28
CA ILE A 115 12.60 3.93 0.80
C ILE A 115 13.27 3.11 -0.31
N GLU A 116 13.05 3.52 -1.55
CA GLU A 116 13.60 2.85 -2.72
C GLU A 116 15.05 3.28 -2.99
N LEU A 117 15.99 2.56 -2.36
CA LEU A 117 17.42 2.75 -2.57
C LEU A 117 17.96 1.66 -3.51
N LYS A 118 18.29 2.03 -4.76
CA LYS A 118 18.83 1.09 -5.76
C LYS A 118 20.18 0.51 -5.36
N GLU A 119 21.05 1.35 -4.81
CA GLU A 119 22.38 0.98 -4.32
C GLU A 119 22.69 1.74 -3.04
N ASN A 120 23.34 1.07 -2.08
CA ASN A 120 23.74 1.73 -0.84
C ASN A 120 24.73 2.86 -1.11
N ILE A 121 24.59 3.97 -0.38
CA ILE A 121 25.44 5.16 -0.57
C ILE A 121 26.80 4.91 0.09
N LYS A 122 27.87 4.93 -0.71
CA LYS A 122 29.26 4.65 -0.27
C LYS A 122 30.19 5.86 -0.38
N SER A 123 29.68 7.00 -0.83
CA SER A 123 30.45 8.23 -1.05
C SER A 123 29.66 9.44 -0.57
N LEU A 124 30.35 10.56 -0.32
CA LEU A 124 29.69 11.84 -0.07
C LEU A 124 28.93 12.28 -1.33
N CYS A 125 27.61 12.39 -1.24
CA CYS A 125 26.79 12.92 -2.31
C CYS A 125 25.51 13.55 -1.77
N THR A 126 24.87 14.36 -2.61
CA THR A 126 23.48 14.77 -2.46
C THR A 126 22.68 13.93 -3.43
N LEU A 127 21.70 13.15 -2.93
CA LEU A 127 20.86 12.28 -3.75
C LEU A 127 19.41 12.41 -3.33
N THR A 128 18.52 12.54 -4.32
CA THR A 128 17.09 12.42 -4.13
C THR A 128 16.71 10.95 -4.14
N VAL A 129 16.25 10.43 -3.00
CA VAL A 129 15.78 9.05 -2.87
C VAL A 129 14.25 9.04 -3.03
N PRO A 130 13.68 8.24 -3.94
CA PRO A 130 12.23 8.06 -4.03
C PRO A 130 11.69 7.30 -2.79
N VAL A 131 10.56 7.78 -2.26
CA VAL A 131 9.86 7.28 -1.06
C VAL A 131 8.37 7.11 -1.34
#